data_AF-A0A8J3BSL0-F1
#
_entry.id   AF-A0A8J3BSL0-F1
#
_cell.length_a   1.000
_cell.length_b   1.000
_cell.length_c   1.000
_cell.angle_alpha   90.00
_cell.angle_beta   90.00
_cell.angle_gamma   90.00
#
_symmetry.space_group_name_H-M   'P 1'
#
loop_
_entity.id
_entity.type
_entity.pdbx_description
1 polymer ?
#
loop_
_entity_poly.entity_id
_entity_poly.type
_entity_poly.pdbx_seq_one_letter_code
_entity_poly.pdbx_strand_id
1 'polypeptide(L)'
;MRKIYLIFILILTFNYSQTDSRIKEFEKILGERQTKALNLLVSDFEKNLDTLYPDLSTDKAYKKYLTDIIADSTTDWEKFKFQSDKTNSEFHQSGLWDDIYIKDSDTLIKRYWDMRESAGMLSNELFVSGTLSLEPDFNNYFHKRIVVVEYSF
;
A
#
# COMPACT_ATOMS: atom_id res chain seq x y z
N MET A 1 -22.15 6.96 3.29
CA MET A 1 -21.09 7.48 4.19
C MET A 1 -20.42 6.32 4.94
N ARG A 2 -19.41 5.68 4.35
CA ARG A 2 -18.61 4.61 4.98
C ARG A 2 -17.29 4.44 4.23
N LYS A 3 -16.48 5.50 4.08
CA LYS A 3 -15.28 5.46 3.21
C LYS A 3 -14.03 6.16 3.76
N ILE A 4 -13.98 6.41 5.07
CA ILE A 4 -12.80 7.00 5.75
C ILE A 4 -12.17 6.03 6.76
N TYR A 5 -12.84 4.90 7.04
CA TYR A 5 -12.45 4.01 8.13
C TYR A 5 -11.27 3.08 7.81
N LEU A 6 -10.96 2.79 6.55
CA LEU A 6 -9.95 1.75 6.21
C LEU A 6 -8.52 2.14 6.60
N ILE A 7 -8.09 3.37 6.27
CA ILE A 7 -6.76 3.87 6.65
C ILE A 7 -6.67 4.07 8.17
N PHE A 8 -7.74 4.55 8.82
CA PHE A 8 -7.80 4.69 10.28
C PHE A 8 -7.78 3.33 11.01
N ILE A 9 -8.42 2.28 10.46
CA ILE A 9 -8.37 0.92 11.00
C ILE A 9 -6.95 0.34 10.88
N LEU A 10 -6.25 0.57 9.78
CA LEU A 10 -4.86 0.12 9.59
C LEU A 10 -3.89 0.78 10.58
N ILE A 11 -4.01 2.10 10.80
CA ILE A 11 -3.15 2.86 11.74
C ILE A 11 -3.37 2.45 13.20
N LEU A 12 -4.61 2.15 13.62
CA LEU A 12 -4.92 1.72 15.00
C LEU A 12 -4.34 0.34 15.36
N THR A 13 -3.83 -0.43 14.39
CA THR A 13 -3.34 -1.81 14.60
C THR A 13 -1.83 -1.96 14.73
N PHE A 14 -1.05 -0.88 14.53
CA PHE A 14 0.43 -0.91 14.53
C PHE A 14 1.05 -1.29 15.89
N ASN A 15 0.32 -1.14 17.01
CA ASN A 15 0.86 -1.33 18.36
C ASN A 15 0.50 -2.68 19.04
N TYR A 16 -0.22 -3.59 18.37
CA TYR A 16 -0.65 -4.86 18.99
C TYR A 16 -0.33 -6.08 18.12
N SER A 17 0.05 -7.20 18.72
CA SER A 17 0.51 -8.44 18.05
C SER A 17 -0.52 -8.99 17.07
N GLN A 18 -0.17 -9.20 15.79
CA GLN A 18 -1.07 -9.72 14.75
C GLN A 18 -1.72 -11.05 15.17
N THR A 19 -3.06 -11.08 15.17
CA THR A 19 -3.83 -12.29 15.47
C THR A 19 -4.74 -12.61 14.29
N ASP A 20 -4.98 -13.89 14.05
CA ASP A 20 -5.93 -14.36 13.03
C ASP A 20 -7.31 -13.74 13.20
N SER A 21 -7.73 -13.47 14.43
CA SER A 21 -9.01 -12.82 14.72
C SER A 21 -9.10 -11.40 14.15
N ARG A 22 -8.03 -10.61 14.26
CA ARG A 22 -8.00 -9.23 13.74
C ARG A 22 -7.90 -9.18 12.23
N ILE A 23 -7.16 -10.12 11.62
CA ILE A 23 -7.13 -10.28 10.17
C ILE A 23 -8.54 -10.59 9.66
N LYS A 24 -9.22 -11.58 10.26
CA LYS A 24 -10.60 -11.94 9.88
C LYS A 24 -11.59 -10.79 10.04
N GLU A 25 -11.47 -10.01 11.11
CA GLU A 25 -12.32 -8.83 11.31
C GLU A 25 -12.08 -7.76 10.24
N PHE A 26 -10.82 -7.48 9.93
CA PHE A 26 -10.44 -6.58 8.85
C PHE A 26 -11.01 -7.04 7.50
N GLU A 27 -10.77 -8.29 7.11
CA GLU A 27 -11.25 -8.84 5.83
C GLU A 27 -12.78 -8.83 5.75
N LYS A 28 -13.47 -9.09 6.88
CA LYS A 28 -14.93 -8.99 6.98
C LYS A 28 -15.43 -7.54 6.77
N ILE A 29 -14.73 -6.55 7.33
CA ILE A 29 -15.08 -5.14 7.17
C ILE A 29 -14.80 -4.66 5.75
N LEU A 30 -13.65 -5.05 5.20
CA LEU A 30 -13.18 -4.68 3.86
C LEU A 30 -14.07 -5.31 2.77
N GLY A 31 -14.51 -6.55 2.98
CA GLY A 31 -15.29 -7.31 2.02
C GLY A 31 -14.42 -8.30 1.23
N GLU A 32 -15.02 -9.41 0.81
CA GLU A 32 -14.31 -10.51 0.16
C GLU A 32 -13.64 -10.08 -1.16
N ARG A 33 -14.34 -9.30 -1.99
CA ARG A 33 -13.84 -8.89 -3.30
C ARG A 33 -12.67 -7.92 -3.18
N GLN A 34 -12.79 -6.94 -2.29
CA GLN A 34 -11.74 -5.97 -1.98
C GLN A 34 -10.53 -6.65 -1.32
N THR A 35 -10.77 -7.61 -0.42
CA THR A 35 -9.69 -8.42 0.19
C THR A 35 -8.92 -9.20 -0.87
N LYS A 36 -9.60 -9.84 -1.82
CA LYS A 36 -8.95 -10.54 -2.94
C LYS A 36 -8.11 -9.59 -3.80
N ALA A 37 -8.63 -8.42 -4.12
CA ALA A 37 -7.88 -7.40 -4.88
C ALA A 37 -6.62 -6.93 -4.12
N LEU A 38 -6.73 -6.66 -2.81
CA LEU A 38 -5.58 -6.28 -1.98
C LEU A 38 -4.53 -7.40 -1.90
N ASN A 39 -4.96 -8.66 -1.82
CA ASN A 39 -4.05 -9.80 -1.83
C ASN A 39 -3.32 -9.95 -3.18
N LEU A 40 -4.00 -9.66 -4.30
CA LEU A 40 -3.37 -9.64 -5.63
C LEU A 40 -2.32 -8.52 -5.74
N LEU A 41 -2.61 -7.33 -5.22
CA LEU A 41 -1.63 -6.23 -5.18
C LEU A 41 -0.37 -6.64 -4.40
N VAL A 42 -0.53 -7.24 -3.22
CA VAL A 42 0.61 -7.73 -2.41
C VAL A 42 1.39 -8.81 -3.16
N SER A 43 0.70 -9.74 -3.81
CA SER A 43 1.35 -10.81 -4.57
C SER A 43 2.16 -10.27 -5.74
N ASP A 44 1.64 -9.32 -6.51
CA ASP A 44 2.37 -8.73 -7.63
C ASP A 44 3.54 -7.85 -7.16
N PHE A 45 3.37 -7.15 -6.02
CA PHE A 45 4.45 -6.40 -5.40
C PHE A 45 5.59 -7.32 -4.96
N GLU A 46 5.29 -8.40 -4.23
CA GLU A 46 6.32 -9.34 -3.75
C GLU A 46 7.00 -10.07 -4.91
N LYS A 47 6.27 -10.40 -5.98
CA LYS A 47 6.89 -10.93 -7.21
C LYS A 47 7.84 -9.93 -7.86
N ASN A 48 7.53 -8.63 -7.83
CA ASN A 48 8.45 -7.60 -8.29
C ASN A 48 9.69 -7.51 -7.38
N LEU A 49 9.50 -7.61 -6.05
CA LEU A 49 10.63 -7.67 -5.11
C LEU A 49 11.56 -8.85 -5.37
N ASP A 50 11.01 -10.04 -5.65
CA ASP A 50 11.80 -11.23 -5.97
C ASP A 50 12.62 -11.04 -7.27
N THR A 51 12.10 -10.23 -8.20
CA THR A 51 12.80 -9.87 -9.44
C THR A 51 13.92 -8.86 -9.18
N LEU A 52 13.66 -7.85 -8.35
CA LEU A 52 14.63 -6.79 -8.04
C LEU A 52 15.73 -7.25 -7.07
N TYR A 53 15.38 -8.15 -6.14
CA TYR A 53 16.18 -8.50 -4.97
C TYR A 53 16.14 -10.01 -4.66
N PRO A 54 16.51 -10.89 -5.61
CA PRO A 54 16.29 -12.35 -5.51
C PRO A 54 16.97 -13.02 -4.31
N ASP A 55 18.07 -12.44 -3.81
CA ASP A 55 18.84 -13.00 -2.69
C ASP A 55 18.41 -12.46 -1.31
N LEU A 56 17.39 -11.58 -1.26
CA LEU A 56 16.90 -10.98 -0.02
C LEU A 56 15.64 -11.69 0.47
N SER A 57 15.56 -11.89 1.79
CA SER A 57 14.29 -12.20 2.45
C SER A 57 13.28 -11.10 2.20
N THR A 58 11.98 -11.42 2.15
CA THR A 58 10.88 -10.47 1.96
C THR A 58 11.04 -9.21 2.81
N ASP A 59 11.32 -9.34 4.11
CA ASP A 59 11.47 -8.17 4.99
C ASP A 59 12.58 -7.20 4.56
N LYS A 60 13.74 -7.76 4.21
CA LYS A 60 14.88 -6.99 3.69
C LYS A 60 14.57 -6.41 2.30
N ALA A 61 13.84 -7.14 1.46
CA ALA A 61 13.48 -6.69 0.12
C ALA A 61 12.52 -5.48 0.16
N TYR A 62 11.53 -5.46 1.04
CA TYR A 62 10.68 -4.28 1.26
C TYR A 62 11.49 -3.07 1.74
N LYS A 63 12.36 -3.26 2.75
CA LYS A 63 13.23 -2.19 3.25
C LYS A 63 14.15 -1.64 2.16
N LYS A 64 14.70 -2.54 1.33
CA LYS A 64 15.56 -2.16 0.21
C LYS A 64 14.78 -1.42 -0.89
N TYR A 65 13.58 -1.88 -1.24
CA TYR A 65 12.68 -1.18 -2.16
C TYR A 65 12.45 0.26 -1.71
N LEU A 66 12.05 0.45 -0.44
CA LEU A 66 11.77 1.76 0.13
C LEU A 66 13.01 2.66 0.12
N THR A 67 14.19 2.11 0.41
CA THR A 67 15.44 2.89 0.38
C THR A 67 15.80 3.28 -1.06
N ASP A 68 15.69 2.33 -2.00
CA ASP A 68 16.09 2.54 -3.38
C ASP A 68 15.13 3.50 -4.11
N ILE A 69 13.83 3.49 -3.83
CA ILE A 69 12.83 4.37 -4.48
C ILE A 69 12.96 5.85 -4.05
N ILE A 70 13.77 6.18 -3.04
CA ILE A 70 14.07 7.58 -2.66
C ILE A 70 15.53 7.95 -2.86
N ALA A 71 16.36 7.02 -3.31
CA ALA A 71 17.77 7.27 -3.50
C ALA A 71 18.00 8.24 -4.67
N ASP A 72 18.82 9.28 -4.48
CA ASP A 72 19.22 10.22 -5.54
C ASP A 72 19.86 9.52 -6.76
N SER A 73 20.43 8.34 -6.56
CA SER A 73 21.01 7.52 -7.62
C SER A 73 19.99 6.78 -8.49
N THR A 74 18.71 6.81 -8.14
CA THR A 74 17.68 6.07 -8.86
C THR A 74 17.27 6.79 -10.13
N THR A 75 17.56 6.15 -11.27
CA THR A 75 17.30 6.69 -12.61
C THR A 75 16.27 5.88 -13.39
N ASP A 76 16.15 4.58 -13.11
CA ASP A 76 15.14 3.70 -13.69
C ASP A 76 13.99 3.51 -12.70
N TRP A 77 12.94 4.32 -12.88
CA TRP A 77 11.72 4.27 -12.08
C TRP A 77 10.76 3.16 -12.52
N GLU A 78 10.86 2.72 -13.78
CA GLU A 78 9.96 1.72 -14.37
C GLU A 78 10.14 0.36 -13.70
N LYS A 79 11.36 0.02 -13.27
CA LYS A 79 11.62 -1.24 -12.54
C LYS A 79 10.85 -1.36 -11.21
N PHE A 80 10.41 -0.24 -10.62
CA PHE A 80 9.65 -0.26 -9.37
C PHE A 80 8.15 -0.42 -9.58
N LYS A 81 7.67 -0.26 -10.82
CA LYS A 81 6.26 -0.51 -11.14
C LYS A 81 5.96 -1.99 -10.94
N PHE A 82 4.86 -2.22 -10.25
CA PHE A 82 4.26 -3.54 -10.08
C PHE A 82 2.80 -3.42 -10.52
N GLN A 83 2.08 -4.55 -10.51
CA GLN A 83 0.74 -4.76 -11.07
C GLN A 83 0.75 -5.24 -12.50
N SER A 84 0.35 -6.50 -12.67
CA SER A 84 -0.08 -7.04 -13.95
C SER A 84 -1.41 -6.43 -14.40
N ASP A 85 -1.71 -6.52 -15.69
CA ASP A 85 -3.01 -6.10 -16.25
C ASP A 85 -4.21 -6.73 -15.50
N LYS A 86 -4.04 -7.97 -15.07
CA LYS A 86 -5.04 -8.70 -14.28
C LYS A 86 -5.25 -8.04 -12.91
N THR A 87 -4.16 -7.80 -12.18
CA THR A 87 -4.23 -7.18 -10.85
C THR A 87 -4.79 -5.77 -10.94
N ASN A 88 -4.35 -4.97 -11.91
CA ASN A 88 -4.87 -3.63 -12.14
C ASN A 88 -6.39 -3.66 -12.47
N SER A 89 -6.82 -4.59 -13.32
CA SER A 89 -8.24 -4.77 -13.65
C SER A 89 -9.08 -5.13 -12.42
N GLU A 90 -8.62 -6.09 -11.61
CA GLU A 90 -9.32 -6.49 -10.37
C GLU A 90 -9.30 -5.37 -9.33
N PHE A 91 -8.22 -4.60 -9.24
CA PHE A 91 -8.12 -3.48 -8.31
C PHE A 91 -9.22 -2.44 -8.52
N HIS A 92 -9.47 -2.07 -9.77
CA HIS A 92 -10.54 -1.15 -10.15
C HIS A 92 -11.92 -1.80 -10.05
N GLN A 93 -12.10 -3.00 -10.63
CA GLN A 93 -13.42 -3.65 -10.68
C GLN A 93 -13.93 -4.13 -9.31
N SER A 94 -13.03 -4.35 -8.36
CA SER A 94 -13.40 -4.71 -6.98
C SER A 94 -14.03 -3.57 -6.20
N GLY A 95 -13.87 -2.32 -6.65
CA GLY A 95 -14.20 -1.12 -5.89
C GLY A 95 -13.20 -0.81 -4.77
N LEU A 96 -12.10 -1.57 -4.65
CA LEU A 96 -11.04 -1.28 -3.68
C LEU A 96 -10.35 0.05 -4.02
N TRP A 97 -10.10 0.31 -5.31
CA TRP A 97 -9.58 1.62 -5.76
C TRP A 97 -10.49 2.75 -5.29
N ASP A 98 -11.80 2.61 -5.45
CA ASP A 98 -12.77 3.61 -5.00
C ASP A 98 -12.77 3.75 -3.47
N ASP A 99 -12.62 2.66 -2.73
CA ASP A 99 -12.62 2.71 -1.26
C ASP A 99 -11.35 3.36 -0.68
N ILE A 100 -10.26 3.38 -1.45
CA ILE A 100 -8.99 4.02 -1.08
C ILE A 100 -8.91 5.47 -1.61
N TYR A 101 -9.27 5.67 -2.89
CA TYR A 101 -8.99 6.90 -3.65
C TYR A 101 -10.25 7.67 -4.07
N ILE A 102 -11.36 7.02 -4.45
CA ILE A 102 -12.60 7.75 -4.84
C ILE A 102 -13.48 8.08 -3.64
N LYS A 103 -13.59 9.37 -3.38
CA LYS A 103 -14.23 9.92 -2.20
C LYS A 103 -15.34 10.89 -2.58
N ASP A 104 -16.18 10.49 -3.54
CA ASP A 104 -17.23 11.29 -4.21
C ASP A 104 -18.40 11.74 -3.32
N SER A 105 -18.12 12.36 -2.17
CA SER A 105 -19.17 13.06 -1.41
C SER A 105 -18.74 14.36 -0.74
N ASP A 106 -17.46 14.74 -0.81
CA ASP A 106 -16.99 15.89 -0.03
C ASP A 106 -15.96 16.74 -0.81
N THR A 107 -16.27 18.03 -0.96
CA THR A 107 -15.48 19.00 -1.71
C THR A 107 -14.15 19.35 -1.04
N LEU A 108 -14.07 19.28 0.29
CA LEU A 108 -12.81 19.44 1.04
C LEU A 108 -11.88 18.28 0.74
N ILE A 109 -12.45 17.08 0.68
CA ILE A 109 -11.71 15.87 0.42
C ILE A 109 -11.21 15.81 -1.02
N LYS A 110 -12.06 16.19 -1.98
CA LYS A 110 -11.64 16.32 -3.37
C LYS A 110 -10.47 17.30 -3.48
N ARG A 111 -10.58 18.48 -2.86
CA ARG A 111 -9.49 19.47 -2.81
C ARG A 111 -8.23 18.94 -2.13
N TYR A 112 -8.34 18.15 -1.06
CA TYR A 112 -7.18 17.53 -0.43
C TYR A 112 -6.44 16.58 -1.39
N TRP A 113 -7.18 15.77 -2.16
CA TRP A 113 -6.58 14.88 -3.15
C TRP A 113 -6.05 15.64 -4.37
N ASP A 114 -6.77 16.64 -4.87
CA ASP A 114 -6.28 17.52 -5.93
C ASP A 114 -4.99 18.23 -5.51
N MET A 115 -4.91 18.68 -4.24
CA MET A 115 -3.69 19.26 -3.66
C MET A 115 -2.59 18.21 -3.47
N ARG A 116 -2.93 16.97 -3.12
CA ARG A 116 -1.98 15.84 -3.02
C ARG A 116 -1.43 15.45 -4.41
N GLU A 117 -2.26 15.43 -5.45
CA GLU A 117 -1.80 15.18 -6.82
C GLU A 117 -0.98 16.37 -7.35
N SER A 118 -1.41 17.61 -7.07
CA SER A 118 -0.76 18.84 -7.55
C SER A 118 0.54 19.18 -6.83
N ALA A 119 0.68 18.84 -5.55
CA ALA A 119 1.91 19.04 -4.79
C ALA A 119 2.93 17.91 -5.00
N GLY A 120 2.54 16.84 -5.71
CA GLY A 120 3.16 15.52 -5.59
C GLY A 120 2.71 14.83 -4.29
N MET A 121 2.81 13.49 -4.25
CA MET A 121 2.56 12.68 -3.04
C MET A 121 3.22 13.31 -1.80
N LEU A 122 2.89 12.84 -0.58
CA LEU A 122 3.88 12.86 0.51
C LEU A 122 5.21 12.51 -0.15
N SER A 123 6.23 13.39 -0.10
CA SER A 123 7.44 13.11 -0.86
C SER A 123 7.83 11.67 -0.55
N ASN A 124 8.17 10.86 -1.55
CA ASN A 124 8.48 9.46 -1.31
C ASN A 124 9.45 9.35 -0.13
N GLU A 125 10.35 10.33 -0.01
CA GLU A 125 11.20 10.58 1.16
C GLU A 125 10.46 10.68 2.50
N LEU A 126 9.42 11.50 2.67
CA LEU A 126 8.64 11.58 3.91
C LEU A 126 7.90 10.27 4.23
N PHE A 127 7.26 9.64 3.24
CA PHE A 127 6.58 8.35 3.46
C PHE A 127 7.57 7.26 3.85
N VAL A 128 8.66 7.11 3.08
CA VAL A 128 9.71 6.13 3.33
C VAL A 128 10.40 6.39 4.66
N SER A 129 10.83 7.62 4.93
CA SER A 129 11.54 7.95 6.18
C SER A 129 10.65 7.73 7.39
N GLY A 130 9.39 8.18 7.31
CA GLY A 130 8.39 7.93 8.36
C GLY A 130 8.17 6.44 8.57
N THR A 131 7.95 5.67 7.49
CA THR A 131 7.74 4.22 7.54
C THR A 131 8.94 3.51 8.16
N LEU A 132 10.17 3.75 7.66
CA LEU A 132 11.37 3.08 8.15
C LEU A 132 11.71 3.46 9.60
N SER A 133 11.41 4.70 10.02
CA SER A 133 11.60 5.14 11.42
C SER A 133 10.73 4.40 12.43
N LEU A 134 9.63 3.79 11.98
CA LEU A 134 8.73 2.98 12.82
C LEU A 134 9.12 1.50 12.86
N GLU A 135 10.26 1.13 12.28
CA GLU A 135 10.81 -0.23 12.26
C GLU A 135 9.78 -1.33 11.87
N PRO A 136 9.15 -1.23 10.69
CA PRO A 136 8.11 -2.15 10.28
C PRO A 136 8.69 -3.57 10.13
N ASP A 137 7.94 -4.54 10.63
CA ASP A 137 8.08 -5.95 10.27
C ASP A 137 7.26 -6.24 9.00
N PHE A 138 7.91 -6.48 7.87
CA PHE A 138 7.20 -6.78 6.61
C PHE A 138 6.81 -8.25 6.46
N ASN A 139 7.01 -9.08 7.48
CA ASN A 139 6.29 -10.35 7.60
C ASN A 139 4.87 -10.14 8.15
N ASN A 140 4.61 -8.99 8.78
CA ASN A 140 3.29 -8.61 9.26
C ASN A 140 2.32 -8.32 8.10
N TYR A 141 1.13 -8.91 8.17
CA TYR A 141 0.07 -8.76 7.17
C TYR A 141 -0.35 -7.30 6.92
N PHE A 142 -0.40 -6.45 7.94
CA PHE A 142 -0.84 -5.06 7.81
C PHE A 142 0.28 -4.13 7.34
N HIS A 143 1.50 -4.29 7.86
CA HIS A 143 2.62 -3.40 7.51
C HIS A 143 2.94 -3.42 6.01
N LYS A 144 2.99 -4.61 5.41
CA LYS A 144 3.22 -4.73 3.96
C LYS A 144 2.12 -4.08 3.13
N ARG A 145 0.86 -4.22 3.55
CA ARG A 145 -0.31 -3.70 2.82
C ARG A 145 -0.36 -2.17 2.80
N ILE A 146 0.18 -1.51 3.84
CA ILE A 146 0.31 -0.04 3.85
C ILE A 146 1.25 0.42 2.73
N VAL A 147 2.42 -0.21 2.61
CA VAL A 147 3.39 0.10 1.55
C VAL A 147 2.85 -0.24 0.16
N VAL A 148 2.26 -1.42 0.01
CA VAL A 148 1.70 -1.86 -1.28
C VAL A 148 0.61 -0.91 -1.76
N VAL A 149 -0.30 -0.47 -0.87
CA VAL A 149 -1.33 0.50 -1.24
C VAL A 149 -0.71 1.83 -1.62
N GLU A 150 0.27 2.35 -0.87
CA GLU A 150 0.90 3.63 -1.19
C GLU A 150 1.44 3.67 -2.63
N TYR A 151 2.06 2.58 -3.09
CA TYR A 151 2.63 2.50 -4.44
C TYR A 151 1.70 1.88 -5.50
N SER A 152 0.41 1.69 -5.20
CA SER A 152 -0.54 1.03 -6.11
C SER A 152 -1.23 1.94 -7.14
N PHE A 153 -0.71 3.15 -7.36
CA PHE A 153 -1.30 4.16 -8.27
C PHE A 153 -0.96 3.95 -9.74
#